data_AF-A0A940TLG6-F1
#
_entry.id   AF-A0A940TLG6-F1
#
_cell.length_a   1.000
_cell.length_b   1.000
_cell.length_c   1.000
_cell.angle_alpha   90.00
_cell.angle_beta   90.00
_cell.angle_gamma   90.00
#
_symmetry.space_group_name_H-M   'P 1'
#
loop_
_entity.id
_entity.type
_entity.pdbx_description
1 polymer ?
#
loop_
_entity_poly.entity_id
_entity_poly.type
_entity_poly.pdbx_seq_one_letter_code
_entity_poly.pdbx_strand_id
1 'polypeptide(L)'
;MESRDEGDIDLRGFLGISEDVPVGYQNIHVYFKIDADVSDEQKEALIRLAQKYSPVFNTITKSAPVTVHLEKEISKAKSAELRKAA
;
A
#
# COMPACT_ATOMS: atom_id res chain seq x y z
N MET A 1 -6.00 -15.51 14.63
CA MET A 1 -6.66 -14.74 13.56
C MET A 1 -5.73 -14.72 12.37
N GLU A 2 -6.22 -15.15 11.22
CA GLU A 2 -5.49 -15.15 9.95
C GLU A 2 -6.22 -14.22 8.98
N SER A 3 -5.48 -13.54 8.10
CA SER A 3 -6.05 -12.76 7.01
C SER A 3 -5.47 -13.19 5.67
N ARG A 4 -6.31 -13.14 4.63
CA ARG A 4 -5.93 -13.34 3.23
C ARG A 4 -6.45 -12.16 2.42
N ASP A 5 -5.57 -11.62 1.58
CA ASP A 5 -5.89 -10.50 0.71
C ASP A 5 -5.76 -10.94 -0.75
N GLU A 6 -6.69 -10.48 -1.59
CA GLU A 6 -6.69 -10.67 -3.04
C GLU A 6 -6.90 -9.31 -3.71
N GLY A 7 -6.34 -9.12 -4.89
CA GLY A 7 -6.54 -7.89 -5.65
C GLY A 7 -6.53 -8.11 -7.14
N ASP A 8 -7.42 -7.40 -7.83
CA ASP A 8 -7.57 -7.47 -9.28
C ASP A 8 -6.67 -6.42 -9.93
N ILE A 9 -5.81 -6.83 -10.85
CA ILE A 9 -4.97 -5.94 -11.66
C ILE A 9 -5.20 -6.26 -13.13
N ASP A 10 -5.42 -5.23 -13.94
CA ASP A 10 -5.38 -5.35 -15.39
C ASP A 10 -3.98 -5.03 -15.90
N LEU A 11 -3.31 -6.08 -16.39
CA LEU A 11 -1.93 -6.00 -16.87
C LEU A 11 -1.76 -5.08 -18.08
N ARG A 12 -2.83 -4.78 -18.82
CA ARG A 12 -2.74 -3.88 -19.99
C ARG A 12 -2.32 -2.48 -19.56
N GLY A 13 -2.85 -1.98 -18.46
CA GLY A 13 -2.44 -0.70 -17.89
C GLY A 13 -1.02 -0.80 -17.32
N PHE A 14 -0.76 -1.79 -16.47
CA PHE A 14 0.53 -1.97 -15.81
C PHE A 14 1.71 -2.11 -16.78
N LEU A 15 1.52 -2.82 -17.90
CA LEU A 15 2.55 -3.05 -18.92
C LEU A 15 2.56 -1.96 -20.02
N GLY A 16 1.70 -0.93 -19.92
CA GLY A 16 1.61 0.14 -20.90
C GLY A 16 1.07 -0.28 -22.27
N ILE A 17 0.29 -1.37 -22.33
CA ILE A 17 -0.38 -1.85 -23.56
C ILE A 17 -1.60 -0.99 -23.90
N SER A 18 -2.27 -0.43 -22.89
CA SER A 18 -3.48 0.39 -23.05
C SER A 18 -3.44 1.58 -22.12
N GLU A 19 -3.57 2.79 -22.66
CA GLU A 19 -3.63 4.04 -21.87
C GLU A 19 -4.99 4.24 -21.18
N ASP A 20 -6.06 3.64 -21.71
CA ASP A 20 -7.41 3.72 -21.15
C ASP A 20 -7.61 2.87 -19.88
N VAL A 21 -6.66 1.99 -19.55
CA VAL A 21 -6.77 1.08 -18.41
C VAL A 21 -6.02 1.67 -17.21
N PRO A 22 -6.70 1.97 -16.08
CA PRO A 22 -6.04 2.50 -14.90
C PRO A 22 -4.93 1.58 -14.38
N VAL A 23 -3.77 2.16 -14.08
CA VAL A 23 -2.65 1.45 -13.47
C VAL A 23 -2.88 1.35 -11.96
N GLY A 24 -3.14 0.13 -11.48
CA GLY A 24 -3.35 -0.14 -10.05
C GLY A 24 -4.31 -1.29 -9.81
N TYR A 25 -4.66 -1.49 -8.54
CA TYR A 25 -5.73 -2.42 -8.16
C TYR A 25 -7.10 -1.85 -8.54
N GLN A 26 -7.95 -2.68 -9.13
CA GLN A 26 -9.34 -2.32 -9.45
C GLN A 26 -10.27 -2.68 -8.28
N ASN A 27 -10.07 -3.84 -7.68
CA ASN A 27 -10.69 -4.25 -6.43
C ASN A 27 -9.65 -4.88 -5.51
N ILE A 28 -9.90 -4.79 -4.21
CA ILE A 28 -9.13 -5.49 -3.18
C ILE A 28 -10.15 -6.18 -2.27
N HIS A 29 -9.97 -7.48 -2.07
CA HIS A 29 -10.79 -8.32 -1.23
C HIS A 29 -9.98 -8.80 -0.03
N VAL A 30 -10.51 -8.58 1.16
CA VAL A 30 -9.87 -8.96 2.42
C VAL A 30 -10.75 -9.96 3.15
N TYR A 31 -10.17 -11.10 3.52
CA TYR A 31 -10.86 -12.19 4.21
C TYR A 31 -10.20 -12.41 5.56
N PHE A 32 -11.01 -12.51 6.61
CA PHE A 32 -10.55 -12.84 7.96
C PHE A 32 -11.05 -14.20 8.40
N LYS A 33 -10.13 -15.01 8.93
CA LYS A 33 -10.45 -16.24 9.66
C LYS A 33 -10.18 -16.00 11.15
N ILE A 34 -11.25 -15.96 11.93
CA ILE A 34 -11.19 -15.71 13.37
C ILE A 34 -11.59 -16.99 14.10
N ASP A 35 -10.58 -17.71 14.58
CA ASP A 35 -10.77 -18.84 15.48
C ASP A 35 -10.81 -18.33 16.92
N ALA A 36 -12.03 -18.21 17.45
CA ALA A 36 -12.31 -17.74 18.80
C ALA A 36 -13.69 -18.24 19.25
N ASP A 37 -13.79 -18.60 20.53
CA ASP A 37 -15.03 -19.04 21.19
C ASP A 37 -15.91 -17.85 21.59
N VAL A 38 -16.42 -17.15 20.58
CA VAL A 38 -17.28 -15.98 20.68
C VAL A 38 -18.34 -16.04 19.59
N SER A 39 -19.45 -15.31 19.77
CA SER A 39 -20.52 -15.27 18.79
C SER A 39 -20.07 -14.64 17.47
N ASP A 40 -20.81 -14.91 16.40
CA ASP A 40 -20.48 -14.36 15.08
C ASP A 40 -20.62 -12.84 15.06
N GLU A 41 -21.57 -12.26 15.81
CA GLU A 41 -21.70 -10.81 15.97
C GLU A 41 -20.46 -10.19 16.62
N GLN A 42 -19.83 -10.90 17.57
CA GLN A 42 -18.58 -10.48 18.20
C GLN A 42 -17.41 -10.57 17.20
N LYS A 43 -17.35 -11.62 16.37
CA LYS A 43 -16.36 -11.73 15.29
C LYS A 43 -16.51 -10.61 14.26
N GLU A 44 -17.74 -10.28 13.86
CA GLU A 44 -17.98 -9.14 12.97
C GLU A 44 -17.58 -7.81 13.61
N ALA A 45 -17.81 -7.64 14.92
CA ALA A 45 -17.36 -6.46 15.63
C ALA A 45 -15.82 -6.33 15.60
N LEU A 46 -15.10 -7.46 15.73
CA LEU A 46 -13.64 -7.50 15.56
C LEU A 46 -13.22 -7.12 14.13
N ILE A 47 -13.93 -7.58 13.10
CA ILE A 47 -13.65 -7.19 11.70
C ILE A 47 -13.84 -5.68 11.50
N ARG A 48 -14.93 -5.10 12.05
CA ARG A 48 -15.16 -3.65 11.98
C ARG A 48 -14.06 -2.85 12.67
N LEU A 49 -13.53 -3.34 13.80
CA LEU A 49 -12.38 -2.74 14.47
C LEU A 49 -11.10 -2.87 13.62
N ALA A 50 -10.83 -4.04 13.06
CA ALA A 50 -9.69 -4.26 12.18
C ALA A 50 -9.73 -3.31 10.97
N GLN A 51 -10.89 -3.13 10.35
CA GLN A 51 -11.09 -2.18 9.25
C GLN A 51 -10.82 -0.73 9.69
N LYS A 52 -11.35 -0.32 10.84
CA LYS A 52 -11.20 1.04 11.37
C LYS A 52 -9.73 1.41 11.63
N TYR A 53 -8.96 0.47 12.18
CA TYR A 53 -7.59 0.72 12.63
C TYR A 53 -6.50 0.19 11.69
N SER A 54 -6.84 -0.54 10.64
CA SER A 54 -5.86 -1.04 9.66
C SER A 54 -5.19 0.13 8.93
N PRO A 55 -3.86 0.31 9.05
CA PRO A 55 -3.16 1.35 8.32
C PRO A 55 -3.27 1.15 6.80
N VAL A 56 -3.16 -0.10 6.33
CA VAL A 56 -3.26 -0.44 4.91
C VAL A 56 -4.64 -0.11 4.34
N PHE A 57 -5.73 -0.52 5.01
CA PHE A 57 -7.09 -0.21 4.58
C PHE A 57 -7.33 1.30 4.52
N ASN A 58 -6.91 2.03 5.56
CA ASN A 58 -7.06 3.48 5.60
C ASN A 58 -6.25 4.18 4.51
N THR A 59 -4.99 3.78 4.28
CA THR A 59 -4.15 4.37 3.23
C THR A 59 -4.72 4.16 1.83
N ILE A 60 -5.26 2.97 1.54
CA ILE A 60 -5.84 2.66 0.24
C ILE A 60 -7.16 3.42 0.01
N THR A 61 -8.01 3.52 1.04
CA THR A 61 -9.35 4.13 0.89
C THR A 61 -9.37 5.65 1.04
N LYS A 62 -8.37 6.24 1.70
CA LYS A 62 -8.30 7.69 1.94
C LYS A 62 -7.18 8.38 1.19
N SER A 63 -6.34 7.63 0.47
CA SER A 63 -5.17 8.10 -0.28
C SER A 63 -4.19 8.90 0.59
N ALA A 64 -3.09 8.28 1.00
CA ALA A 64 -1.98 9.03 1.60
C ALA A 64 -1.25 9.86 0.52
N PRO A 65 -0.88 11.12 0.78
CA PRO A 65 -0.01 11.88 -0.11
C PRO A 65 1.34 11.17 -0.26
N VAL A 66 1.75 10.92 -1.50
CA VAL A 66 3.05 10.32 -1.83
C VAL A 66 3.85 11.28 -2.67
N THR A 67 5.05 11.63 -2.20
CA THR A 67 6.00 12.44 -2.97
C THR A 67 7.18 11.58 -3.36
N VAL A 68 7.53 11.59 -4.64
CA VAL A 68 8.67 10.83 -5.18
C VAL A 68 9.77 11.82 -5.56
N HIS A 69 10.98 11.58 -5.08
CA HIS A 69 12.14 12.42 -5.35
C HIS A 69 13.24 11.60 -6.00
N LEU A 70 13.94 12.21 -6.96
CA LEU A 70 15.20 11.69 -7.46
C LEU A 70 16.29 11.95 -6.41
N GLU A 71 16.81 10.90 -5.80
CA GLU A 71 18.03 10.99 -5.02
C GLU A 71 19.22 11.08 -5.99
N LYS A 72 19.95 12.21 -5.93
CA LYS A 72 21.13 12.42 -6.77
C LYS A 72 22.37 12.02 -5.98
N GLU A 73 23.07 10.99 -6.44
CA GLU A 73 24.41 10.68 -5.97
C GLU A 73 25.33 11.89 -6.22
N ILE A 74 25.96 12.40 -5.15
CA ILE A 74 27.00 13.41 -5.30
C ILE A 74 28.22 12.69 -5.89
N SER A 75 28.54 12.99 -7.15
CA SER A 75 29.79 12.56 -7.78
C SER A 75 30.96 12.75 -6.81
N LYS A 76 31.84 11.75 -6.69
CA LYS A 76 33.04 11.77 -5.82
C LYS A 76 33.87 13.06 -5.96
N ALA A 77 33.84 13.69 -7.13
CA ALA A 77 34.50 14.97 -7.37
C ALA A 77 33.86 16.11 -6.56
N LYS A 78 32.53 16.17 -6.52
CA LYS A 78 31.76 17.23 -5.86
C LYS A 78 31.70 17.04 -4.34
N SER A 79 31.76 15.81 -3.84
CA SER A 79 31.82 15.53 -2.40
C SER A 79 33.19 15.89 -1.78
N ALA A 80 34.28 15.75 -2.53
CA ALA A 80 35.61 16.20 -2.11
C ALA A 80 35.72 17.73 -2.05
N GLU A 81 35.05 18.44 -2.96
CA GLU A 81 35.02 19.90 -3.01
C GLU A 81 34.22 20.50 -1.83
N LEU A 82 33.07 19.91 -1.50
CA LEU A 82 32.25 20.28 -0.33
C LEU A 82 32.98 20.08 1.00
N ARG A 83 33.78 19.03 1.14
CA ARG A 83 34.61 18.78 2.35
C ARG A 83 35.80 19.72 2.49
N LYS A 84 36.24 20.38 1.42
CA LYS A 84 37.31 21.39 1.46
C LYS A 84 36.77 22.79 1.75
N ALA A 85 35.47 23.01 1.53
CA ALA A 85 34.79 24.29 1.74
C ALA A 85 34.15 24.43 3.13
N ALA A 86 34.19 23.38 3.96
CA ALA A 86 33.74 23.34 5.35
C ALA A 86 34.94 23.17 6.29
#